data_AF-A0A9D2WLX3-F1
#
_entry.id   AF-A0A9D2WLX3-F1
#
_cell.length_a   1.000
_cell.length_b   1.000
_cell.length_c   1.000
_cell.angle_alpha   90.00
_cell.angle_beta   90.00
_cell.angle_gamma   90.00
#
_symmetry.space_group_name_H-M   'P 1'
#
loop_
_entity.id
_entity.type
_entity.pdbx_description
1 polymer ?
#
loop_
_entity_poly.entity_id
_entity_poly.type
_entity_poly.pdbx_seq_one_letter_code
_entity_poly.pdbx_strand_id
1 'polypeptide(L)'
;MRKNNLAKLYPNLTPDERFKLLLTALARGDEDDAHDIAHSCPKKSYLISDPAYADRLEAGRDIAIFYSLEWLLQEQRFSVSSVILTMNSFARNSYLTGYLLGCGKQVDINKVVDKADELATSHTQDVQQEYTTMHEQSKRQLKALLLALEEFCHDIDVPIEHMFYWFPPTIEWINDKKAELQDVQPDDEAMNCYLSLLQGCWTERTGETIAV
;
A
#
# COMPACT_ATOMS: atom_id res chain seq x y z
N MET A 1 -3.32 -51.82 -44.70
CA MET A 1 -2.20 -51.43 -43.81
C MET A 1 -2.71 -51.37 -42.38
N ARG A 2 -1.88 -51.77 -41.42
CA ARG A 2 -2.24 -52.04 -40.00
C ARG A 2 -2.76 -50.78 -39.28
N LYS A 3 -4.10 -50.59 -39.15
CA LYS A 3 -4.71 -49.56 -38.28
C LYS A 3 -4.10 -49.60 -36.85
N ASN A 4 -3.83 -50.81 -36.34
CA ASN A 4 -3.23 -51.04 -35.02
C ASN A 4 -1.79 -50.49 -34.81
N ASN A 5 -1.11 -49.99 -35.85
CA ASN A 5 0.25 -49.45 -35.72
C ASN A 5 0.29 -47.92 -35.67
N LEU A 6 -0.74 -47.21 -36.15
CA LEU A 6 -0.79 -45.74 -36.16
C LEU A 6 -1.12 -45.17 -34.78
N ALA A 7 -2.02 -45.82 -34.04
CA ALA A 7 -2.39 -45.44 -32.67
C ALA A 7 -1.17 -45.38 -31.71
N LYS A 8 -0.09 -46.12 -32.01
CA LYS A 8 1.16 -46.12 -31.23
C LYS A 8 2.00 -44.86 -31.43
N LEU A 9 1.77 -44.11 -32.51
CA LEU A 9 2.50 -42.88 -32.85
C LEU A 9 1.83 -41.64 -32.26
N TYR A 10 0.52 -41.71 -32.01
CA TYR A 10 -0.25 -40.57 -31.51
C TYR A 10 0.18 -40.01 -30.15
N PRO A 11 0.69 -40.80 -29.20
CA PRO A 11 1.24 -40.27 -27.95
C PRO A 11 2.42 -39.30 -28.15
N ASN A 12 3.16 -39.41 -29.25
CA ASN A 12 4.33 -38.57 -29.54
C ASN A 12 3.98 -37.29 -30.33
N LEU A 13 2.73 -37.13 -30.77
CA LEU A 13 2.29 -35.94 -31.48
C LEU A 13 2.26 -34.74 -30.55
N THR A 14 2.77 -33.62 -31.02
CA THR A 14 2.59 -32.32 -30.38
C THR A 14 1.10 -31.92 -30.36
N PRO A 15 0.68 -30.99 -29.49
CA PRO A 15 -0.71 -30.54 -29.44
C PRO A 15 -1.22 -30.02 -30.81
N ASP A 16 -0.39 -29.27 -31.54
CA ASP A 16 -0.75 -28.70 -32.84
C ASP A 16 -0.89 -29.78 -33.94
N GLU A 17 0.04 -30.74 -34.00
CA GLU A 17 -0.05 -31.86 -34.95
C GLU A 17 -1.29 -32.71 -34.69
N ARG A 18 -1.59 -33.00 -33.42
CA ARG A 18 -2.76 -33.76 -33.00
C ARG A 18 -4.07 -33.06 -33.38
N PHE A 19 -4.14 -31.74 -33.16
CA PHE A 19 -5.28 -30.92 -33.55
C PHE A 19 -5.54 -30.98 -35.06
N LYS A 20 -4.48 -30.80 -35.87
CA LYS A 20 -4.58 -30.87 -37.34
C LYS A 20 -4.98 -32.26 -37.83
N LEU A 21 -4.42 -33.32 -37.24
CA LEU A 21 -4.75 -34.70 -37.59
C LEU A 21 -6.21 -35.04 -37.25
N LEU A 22 -6.67 -34.61 -36.07
CA LEU A 22 -8.04 -34.81 -35.61
C LEU A 22 -9.04 -34.16 -36.57
N LEU A 23 -8.83 -32.89 -36.94
CA LEU A 23 -9.69 -32.21 -37.92
C LEU A 23 -9.69 -32.90 -39.29
N THR A 24 -8.54 -33.43 -39.70
CA THR A 24 -8.41 -34.16 -40.97
C THR A 24 -9.17 -35.49 -40.94
N ALA A 25 -9.14 -36.22 -39.82
CA ALA A 25 -9.88 -37.47 -39.63
C ALA A 25 -11.40 -37.21 -39.63
N LEU A 26 -11.85 -36.18 -38.90
CA LEU A 26 -13.25 -35.76 -38.87
C LEU A 26 -13.76 -35.33 -40.25
N ALA A 27 -12.97 -34.56 -41.02
CA ALA A 27 -13.34 -34.15 -42.37
C ALA A 27 -13.49 -35.32 -43.36
N ARG A 28 -12.88 -36.47 -43.07
CA ARG A 28 -12.98 -37.72 -43.84
C ARG A 28 -14.09 -38.65 -43.33
N GLY A 29 -14.75 -38.31 -42.23
CA GLY A 29 -15.72 -39.18 -41.55
C GLY A 29 -15.10 -40.41 -40.88
N ASP A 30 -13.78 -40.40 -40.61
CA ASP A 30 -13.09 -41.50 -39.91
C ASP A 30 -13.20 -41.27 -38.39
N GLU A 31 -14.38 -41.57 -37.84
CA GLU A 31 -14.70 -41.37 -36.42
C GLU A 31 -13.80 -42.21 -35.50
N ASP A 32 -13.41 -43.42 -35.93
CA ASP A 32 -12.50 -44.29 -35.18
C ASP A 32 -11.12 -43.64 -35.02
N ASP A 33 -10.56 -43.07 -36.10
CA ASP A 33 -9.26 -42.43 -36.07
C ASP A 33 -9.30 -41.13 -35.24
N ALA A 34 -10.38 -40.35 -35.39
CA ALA A 34 -10.63 -39.19 -34.56
C ALA A 34 -10.69 -39.56 -33.05
N HIS A 35 -11.36 -40.66 -32.73
CA HIS A 35 -11.46 -41.18 -31.37
C HIS A 35 -10.09 -41.57 -30.79
N ASP A 36 -9.28 -42.29 -31.57
CA ASP A 36 -7.93 -42.73 -31.17
C ASP A 36 -6.95 -41.54 -30.98
N ILE A 37 -7.01 -40.54 -31.87
CA ILE A 37 -6.20 -39.31 -31.77
C ILE A 37 -6.56 -38.52 -30.51
N ALA A 38 -7.85 -38.42 -30.19
CA ALA A 38 -8.33 -37.75 -28.98
C ALA A 38 -7.95 -38.52 -27.71
N HIS A 39 -8.09 -39.86 -27.71
CA HIS A 39 -7.79 -40.71 -26.54
C HIS A 39 -6.31 -40.80 -26.20
N SER A 40 -5.44 -40.66 -27.19
CA SER A 40 -3.99 -40.66 -27.00
C SER A 40 -3.44 -39.34 -26.45
N CYS A 41 -4.28 -38.33 -26.20
CA CYS A 41 -3.85 -37.04 -25.66
C CYS A 41 -3.25 -37.23 -24.26
N PRO A 42 -1.99 -36.79 -24.00
CA PRO A 42 -1.37 -36.93 -22.69
C PRO A 42 -2.20 -36.23 -21.61
N LYS A 43 -2.79 -37.01 -20.72
CA LYS A 43 -3.47 -36.49 -19.54
C LYS A 43 -2.42 -36.24 -18.47
N LYS A 44 -2.21 -34.96 -18.13
CA LYS A 44 -1.34 -34.58 -17.02
C LYS A 44 -2.20 -34.36 -15.79
N SER A 45 -1.80 -34.97 -14.67
CA SER A 45 -2.27 -34.55 -13.36
C SER A 45 -1.34 -33.44 -12.89
N TYR A 46 -1.90 -32.32 -12.48
CA TYR A 46 -1.14 -31.22 -11.91
C TYR A 46 -1.67 -30.94 -10.51
N LEU A 47 -0.75 -30.63 -9.60
CA LEU A 47 -1.07 -30.14 -8.28
C LEU A 47 -1.02 -28.61 -8.36
N ILE A 48 -2.11 -27.96 -7.96
CA ILE A 48 -2.14 -26.52 -7.75
C ILE A 48 -2.28 -26.25 -6.26
N SER A 49 -1.71 -25.13 -5.83
CA SER A 49 -2.11 -24.51 -4.56
C SER A 49 -3.59 -24.18 -4.63
N ASP A 50 -4.26 -24.24 -3.48
CA ASP A 50 -5.63 -23.75 -3.36
C ASP A 50 -5.70 -22.29 -3.84
N PRO A 51 -6.46 -21.98 -4.90
CA PRO A 51 -6.57 -20.63 -5.43
C PRO A 51 -7.04 -19.63 -4.37
N ALA A 52 -8.01 -20.01 -3.52
CA ALA A 52 -8.53 -19.10 -2.50
C ALA A 52 -7.45 -18.71 -1.48
N TYR A 53 -6.59 -19.66 -1.10
CA TYR A 53 -5.43 -19.38 -0.27
C TYR A 53 -4.40 -18.50 -0.98
N ALA A 54 -4.08 -18.81 -2.24
CA ALA A 54 -3.10 -18.05 -3.01
C ALA A 54 -3.55 -16.60 -3.23
N ASP A 55 -4.82 -16.38 -3.56
CA ASP A 55 -5.41 -15.06 -3.79
C ASP A 55 -5.38 -14.20 -2.51
N ARG A 56 -5.71 -14.78 -1.35
CA ARG A 56 -5.61 -14.09 -0.05
C ARG A 56 -4.16 -13.72 0.29
N LEU A 57 -3.21 -14.61 0.00
CA LEU A 57 -1.79 -14.36 0.23
C LEU A 57 -1.26 -13.23 -0.66
N GLU A 58 -1.66 -13.21 -1.93
CA GLU A 58 -1.33 -12.12 -2.85
C GLU A 58 -2.00 -10.80 -2.44
N ALA A 59 -3.27 -10.83 -2.05
CA ALA A 59 -3.99 -9.65 -1.57
C ALA A 59 -3.32 -9.01 -0.34
N GLY A 60 -2.97 -9.84 0.66
CA GLY A 60 -2.24 -9.35 1.84
C GLY A 60 -0.89 -8.73 1.48
N ARG A 61 -0.15 -9.33 0.54
CA ARG A 61 1.11 -8.77 0.04
C ARG A 61 0.92 -7.44 -0.68
N ASP A 62 -0.06 -7.34 -1.58
CA ASP A 62 -0.35 -6.11 -2.33
C ASP A 62 -0.74 -4.97 -1.38
N ILE A 63 -1.59 -5.27 -0.38
CA ILE A 63 -1.98 -4.33 0.68
C ILE A 63 -0.77 -3.89 1.50
N ALA A 64 0.10 -4.80 1.93
CA ALA A 64 1.29 -4.46 2.69
C ALA A 64 2.23 -3.52 1.91
N ILE A 65 2.39 -3.74 0.59
CA ILE A 65 3.18 -2.87 -0.29
C ILE A 65 2.53 -1.49 -0.37
N PHE A 66 1.25 -1.44 -0.75
CA PHE A 66 0.51 -0.19 -0.91
C PHE A 66 0.54 0.64 0.38
N TYR A 67 0.23 0.00 1.50
CA TYR A 67 0.23 0.65 2.80
C TYR A 67 1.62 1.19 3.17
N SER A 68 2.68 0.40 2.96
CA SER A 68 4.04 0.84 3.28
C SER A 68 4.44 2.07 2.48
N LEU A 69 4.04 2.15 1.20
CA LEU A 69 4.31 3.31 0.36
C LEU A 69 3.52 4.54 0.82
N GLU A 70 2.24 4.38 1.13
CA GLU A 70 1.41 5.47 1.62
C GLU A 70 1.88 5.98 2.98
N TRP A 71 2.26 5.06 3.89
CA TRP A 71 2.83 5.39 5.19
C TRP A 71 4.08 6.26 5.04
N LEU A 72 5.02 5.85 4.19
CA LEU A 72 6.24 6.60 3.91
C LEU A 72 5.96 7.99 3.33
N LEU A 73 5.00 8.10 2.41
CA LEU A 73 4.63 9.39 1.82
C LEU A 73 4.06 10.34 2.88
N GLN A 74 3.21 9.83 3.76
CA GLN A 74 2.59 10.63 4.82
C GLN A 74 3.58 10.99 5.93
N GLU A 75 4.48 10.07 6.29
CA GLU A 75 5.58 10.32 7.21
C GLU A 75 6.50 11.42 6.66
N GLN A 76 6.83 11.39 5.36
CA GLN A 76 7.63 12.42 4.73
C GLN A 76 6.94 13.79 4.78
N ARG A 77 5.62 13.88 4.54
CA ARG A 77 4.86 15.14 4.64
C ARG A 77 4.87 15.68 6.07
N PHE A 78 4.67 14.81 7.05
CA PHE A 78 4.76 15.16 8.47
C PHE A 78 6.16 15.64 8.86
N SER A 79 7.20 14.92 8.44
CA SER A 79 8.59 15.26 8.72
C SER A 79 8.99 16.61 8.09
N VAL A 80 8.67 16.81 6.81
CA VAL A 80 8.95 18.07 6.09
C VAL A 80 8.21 19.25 6.74
N SER A 81 6.93 19.10 7.09
CA SER A 81 6.18 20.17 7.77
C SER A 81 6.79 20.52 9.14
N SER A 82 7.24 19.52 9.90
CA SER A 82 7.93 19.72 11.19
C SER A 82 9.24 20.48 11.04
N VAL A 83 10.07 20.09 10.04
CA VAL A 83 11.34 20.75 9.75
C VAL A 83 11.10 22.21 9.34
N ILE A 84 10.14 22.46 8.46
CA ILE A 84 9.81 23.83 8.02
C ILE A 84 9.36 24.69 9.20
N LEU A 85 8.49 24.17 10.07
CA LEU A 85 8.02 24.87 11.27
C LEU A 85 9.19 25.23 12.21
N THR A 86 10.12 24.29 12.39
CA THR A 86 11.32 24.47 13.20
C THR A 86 12.26 25.50 12.59
N MET A 87 12.52 25.42 11.28
CA MET A 87 13.38 26.37 10.56
C MET A 87 12.79 27.78 10.54
N ASN A 88 11.47 27.92 10.38
CA ASN A 88 10.79 29.21 10.45
C ASN A 88 10.97 29.85 11.84
N SER A 89 10.70 29.07 12.89
CA SER A 89 10.89 29.50 14.28
C SER A 89 12.34 29.92 14.54
N PHE A 90 13.31 29.14 14.07
CA PHE A 90 14.74 29.46 14.19
C PHE A 90 15.14 30.74 13.46
N ALA A 91 14.71 30.90 12.19
CA ALA A 91 15.03 32.08 11.38
C ALA A 91 14.45 33.35 12.01
N ARG A 92 13.21 33.27 12.50
CA ARG A 92 12.53 34.37 13.22
C ARG A 92 13.29 34.79 14.48
N ASN A 93 13.66 33.81 15.32
CA ASN A 93 14.40 34.07 16.56
C ASN A 93 15.79 34.64 16.28
N SER A 94 16.48 34.14 15.25
CA SER A 94 17.79 34.64 14.83
C SER A 94 17.73 36.09 14.35
N TYR A 95 16.75 36.42 13.51
CA TYR A 95 16.52 37.79 13.04
C TYR A 95 16.27 38.76 14.20
N LEU A 96 15.35 38.41 15.11
CA LEU A 96 15.01 39.29 16.23
C LEU A 96 16.19 39.48 17.19
N THR A 97 16.93 38.41 17.48
CA THR A 97 18.15 38.48 18.30
C THR A 97 19.15 39.45 17.68
N GLY A 98 19.40 39.33 16.36
CA GLY A 98 20.29 40.23 15.63
C GLY A 98 19.82 41.69 15.66
N TYR A 99 18.52 41.93 15.47
CA TYR A 99 17.93 43.27 15.55
C TYR A 99 18.11 43.91 16.94
N LEU A 100 17.81 43.17 18.02
CA LEU A 100 17.93 43.66 19.39
C LEU A 100 19.39 43.96 19.78
N LEU A 101 20.33 43.09 19.39
CA LEU A 101 21.76 43.31 19.58
C LEU A 101 22.23 44.55 18.81
N GLY A 102 21.77 44.74 17.56
CA GLY A 102 22.07 45.92 16.75
C GLY A 102 21.55 47.23 17.36
N CYS A 103 20.44 47.18 18.10
CA CYS A 103 19.91 48.32 18.85
C CYS A 103 20.61 48.57 20.20
N GLY A 104 21.65 47.82 20.55
CA GLY A 104 22.39 47.97 21.81
C GLY A 104 21.62 47.53 23.05
N LYS A 105 20.56 46.73 22.90
CA LYS A 105 19.78 46.20 24.02
C LYS A 105 20.42 44.92 24.56
N GLN A 106 20.50 44.76 25.89
CA GLN A 106 20.90 43.49 26.50
C GLN A 106 19.82 42.43 26.20
N VAL A 107 20.24 41.29 25.66
CA VAL A 107 19.33 40.25 25.17
C VAL A 107 19.26 39.09 26.16
N ASP A 108 18.06 38.81 26.65
CA ASP A 108 17.70 37.57 27.34
C ASP A 108 16.95 36.69 26.34
N ILE A 109 17.54 35.58 25.92
CA ILE A 109 17.04 34.69 24.85
C ILE A 109 15.60 34.23 25.14
N ASN A 110 15.26 33.98 26.41
CA ASN A 110 13.92 33.52 26.75
C ASN A 110 12.88 34.64 26.52
N LYS A 111 13.24 35.90 26.77
CA LYS A 111 12.38 37.06 26.48
C LYS A 111 12.34 37.44 25.00
N VAL A 112 13.31 36.98 24.20
CA VAL A 112 13.28 37.18 22.74
C VAL A 112 12.16 36.37 22.12
N VAL A 113 11.92 35.14 22.61
CA VAL A 113 10.84 34.28 22.12
C VAL A 113 9.48 34.97 22.30
N ASP A 114 9.18 35.46 23.50
CA ASP A 114 7.93 36.17 23.80
C ASP A 114 7.74 37.42 22.93
N LYS A 115 8.84 38.15 22.68
CA LYS A 115 8.82 39.40 21.91
C LYS A 115 8.81 39.16 20.40
N ALA A 116 9.21 37.98 19.94
CA ALA A 116 9.14 37.58 18.53
C ALA A 116 7.70 37.46 18.06
N ASP A 117 6.81 36.99 18.93
CA ASP A 117 5.39 36.91 18.61
C ASP A 117 4.72 38.30 18.60
N GLU A 118 5.16 39.22 19.47
CA GLU A 118 4.70 40.63 19.47
C GLU A 118 5.16 41.41 18.22
N LEU A 119 6.35 41.10 17.71
CA LEU A 119 6.97 41.80 16.58
C LEU A 119 6.73 41.10 15.23
N ALA A 120 6.09 39.95 15.22
CA ALA A 120 5.69 39.25 14.01
C ALA A 120 4.73 40.13 13.20
N THR A 121 5.02 40.32 11.92
CA THR A 121 4.07 40.95 10.99
C THR A 121 2.93 39.99 10.69
N SER A 122 1.78 40.49 10.21
CA SER A 122 0.66 39.61 9.84
C SER A 122 1.11 38.53 8.84
N HIS A 123 1.98 38.88 7.88
CA HIS A 123 2.49 37.94 6.90
C HIS A 123 3.30 36.79 7.52
N THR A 124 4.11 37.06 8.56
CA THR A 124 4.84 35.98 9.26
C THR A 124 3.92 35.11 10.12
N GLN A 125 2.84 35.67 10.65
CA GLN A 125 1.81 34.91 11.37
C GLN A 125 1.01 34.02 10.42
N ASP A 126 0.64 34.53 9.24
CA ASP A 126 -0.08 33.78 8.21
C ASP A 126 0.72 32.55 7.76
N VAL A 127 2.01 32.73 7.46
CA VAL A 127 2.91 31.65 7.04
C VAL A 127 3.11 30.61 8.16
N GLN A 128 3.26 31.05 9.41
CA GLN A 128 3.40 30.14 10.55
C GLN A 128 2.11 29.33 10.79
N GLN A 129 0.95 29.98 10.64
CA GLN A 129 -0.35 29.34 10.77
C GLN A 129 -0.56 28.31 9.65
N GLU A 130 -0.15 28.61 8.42
CA GLU A 130 -0.21 27.69 7.28
C GLU A 130 0.61 26.41 7.56
N TYR A 131 1.86 26.55 8.02
CA TYR A 131 2.70 25.38 8.33
C TYR A 131 2.19 24.59 9.53
N THR A 132 1.67 25.25 10.55
CA THR A 132 1.03 24.58 11.69
C THR A 132 -0.17 23.77 11.24
N THR A 133 -1.01 24.35 10.38
CA THR A 133 -2.18 23.67 9.81
C THR A 133 -1.78 22.46 8.97
N MET A 134 -0.76 22.61 8.11
CA MET A 134 -0.23 21.51 7.30
C MET A 134 0.37 20.39 8.17
N HIS A 135 1.08 20.74 9.24
CA HIS A 135 1.67 19.78 10.18
C HIS A 135 0.58 18.97 10.90
N GLU A 136 -0.41 19.66 11.47
CA GLU A 136 -1.54 19.00 12.13
C GLU A 136 -2.34 18.14 11.16
N GLN A 137 -2.62 18.62 9.94
CA GLN A 137 -3.30 17.83 8.91
C GLN A 137 -2.53 16.55 8.56
N SER A 138 -1.22 16.63 8.38
CA SER A 138 -0.37 15.46 8.09
C SER A 138 -0.43 14.45 9.24
N LYS A 139 -0.46 14.93 10.49
CA LYS A 139 -0.56 14.09 11.69
C LYS A 139 -1.92 13.37 11.77
N ARG A 140 -3.02 14.08 11.44
CA ARG A 140 -4.36 13.50 11.37
C ARG A 140 -4.50 12.47 10.25
N GLN A 141 -3.85 12.69 9.10
CA GLN A 141 -3.80 11.71 8.00
C GLN A 141 -3.03 10.45 8.38
N LEU A 142 -1.86 10.57 9.03
CA LEU A 142 -1.12 9.41 9.55
C LEU A 142 -1.95 8.59 10.55
N LYS A 143 -2.68 9.27 11.44
CA LYS A 143 -3.59 8.61 12.39
C LYS A 143 -4.73 7.88 11.66
N ALA A 144 -5.35 8.54 10.67
CA ALA A 144 -6.41 7.96 9.86
C ALA A 144 -5.94 6.69 9.13
N LEU A 145 -4.74 6.74 8.54
CA LEU A 145 -4.12 5.60 7.87
C LEU A 145 -3.83 4.44 8.84
N LEU A 146 -3.36 4.72 10.06
CA LEU A 146 -3.17 3.69 11.09
C LEU A 146 -4.48 3.01 11.48
N LEU A 147 -5.52 3.79 11.76
CA LEU A 147 -6.82 3.26 12.18
C LEU A 147 -7.51 2.46 11.08
N ALA A 148 -7.44 2.93 9.82
CA ALA A 148 -7.99 2.20 8.68
C ALA A 148 -7.35 0.81 8.51
N LEU A 149 -6.05 0.70 8.75
CA LEU A 149 -5.36 -0.59 8.74
C LEU A 149 -5.72 -1.46 9.96
N GLU A 150 -5.80 -0.87 11.17
CA GLU A 150 -6.25 -1.59 12.37
C GLU A 150 -7.63 -2.19 12.18
N GLU A 151 -8.57 -1.43 11.62
CA GLU A 151 -9.93 -1.88 11.30
C GLU A 151 -9.93 -2.95 10.21
N PHE A 152 -9.24 -2.72 9.09
CA PHE A 152 -9.12 -3.71 8.03
C PHE A 152 -8.55 -5.05 8.52
N CYS A 153 -7.46 -5.00 9.30
CA CYS A 153 -6.82 -6.18 9.88
C CYS A 153 -7.74 -6.91 10.87
N HIS A 154 -8.54 -6.17 11.64
CA HIS A 154 -9.57 -6.73 12.50
C HIS A 154 -10.63 -7.49 11.70
N ASP A 155 -11.12 -6.90 10.60
CA ASP A 155 -12.17 -7.48 9.76
C ASP A 155 -11.77 -8.82 9.13
N ILE A 156 -10.50 -8.98 8.76
CA ILE A 156 -9.98 -10.22 8.18
C ILE A 156 -9.36 -11.18 9.21
N ASP A 157 -9.43 -10.83 10.51
CA ASP A 157 -8.84 -11.60 11.62
C ASP A 157 -7.33 -11.87 11.46
N VAL A 158 -6.58 -10.85 11.05
CA VAL A 158 -5.12 -10.92 10.88
C VAL A 158 -4.43 -9.85 11.71
N PRO A 159 -3.52 -10.21 12.63
CA PRO A 159 -2.71 -9.22 13.35
C PRO A 159 -1.93 -8.33 12.39
N ILE A 160 -1.88 -7.03 12.68
CA ILE A 160 -1.16 -6.05 11.84
C ILE A 160 0.29 -6.46 11.65
N GLU A 161 0.95 -6.98 12.69
CA GLU A 161 2.34 -7.41 12.64
C GLU A 161 2.57 -8.50 11.58
N HIS A 162 1.57 -9.33 11.33
CA HIS A 162 1.65 -10.39 10.33
C HIS A 162 1.43 -9.88 8.91
N MET A 163 0.65 -8.80 8.74
CA MET A 163 0.41 -8.18 7.42
C MET A 163 1.73 -7.73 6.79
N PHE A 164 2.65 -7.22 7.59
CA PHE A 164 3.93 -6.69 7.13
C PHE A 164 5.08 -7.70 7.23
N TYR A 165 4.79 -9.01 7.27
CA TYR A 165 5.84 -10.03 7.26
C TYR A 165 6.83 -9.85 6.08
N TRP A 166 6.35 -9.42 4.92
CA TRP A 166 7.20 -9.15 3.75
C TRP A 166 7.91 -7.80 3.79
N PHE A 167 7.50 -6.90 4.69
CA PHE A 167 8.06 -5.55 4.87
C PHE A 167 8.26 -5.23 6.35
N PRO A 168 9.14 -5.96 7.07
CA PRO A 168 9.34 -5.76 8.51
C PRO A 168 9.62 -4.31 8.96
N PRO A 169 10.37 -3.48 8.21
CA PRO A 169 10.64 -2.09 8.62
C PRO A 169 9.37 -1.26 8.83
N THR A 170 8.28 -1.56 8.10
CA THR A 170 7.03 -0.79 8.20
C THR A 170 6.43 -0.88 9.60
N ILE A 171 6.51 -2.05 10.26
CA ILE A 171 6.02 -2.21 11.63
C ILE A 171 6.85 -1.43 12.63
N GLU A 172 8.17 -1.40 12.46
CA GLU A 172 9.05 -0.59 13.30
C GLU A 172 8.69 0.89 13.17
N TRP A 173 8.51 1.38 11.93
CA TRP A 173 8.11 2.77 11.69
C TRP A 173 6.73 3.11 12.27
N ILE A 174 5.75 2.20 12.15
CA ILE A 174 4.42 2.38 12.75
C ILE A 174 4.54 2.46 14.28
N ASN A 175 5.28 1.54 14.90
CA ASN A 175 5.43 1.48 16.34
C ASN A 175 6.14 2.72 16.90
N ASP A 176 7.19 3.18 16.23
CA ASP A 176 7.91 4.41 16.61
C ASP A 176 6.98 5.64 16.62
N LYS A 177 6.02 5.69 15.68
CA LYS A 177 5.05 6.79 15.58
C LYS A 177 3.79 6.62 16.41
N LYS A 178 3.48 5.41 16.89
CA LYS A 178 2.22 5.13 17.59
C LYS A 178 2.03 5.99 18.83
N ALA A 179 3.10 6.26 19.58
CA ALA A 179 3.08 7.15 20.74
C ALA A 179 2.77 8.62 20.36
N GLU A 180 3.35 9.12 19.27
CA GLU A 180 3.11 10.49 18.78
C GLU A 180 1.67 10.70 18.30
N LEU A 181 1.01 9.62 17.86
CA LEU A 181 -0.33 9.59 17.29
C LEU A 181 -1.43 9.21 18.30
N GLN A 182 -1.08 8.94 19.57
CA GLN A 182 -2.04 8.40 20.55
C GLN A 182 -3.26 9.31 20.74
N ASP A 183 -3.03 10.61 20.98
CA ASP A 183 -4.08 11.59 21.30
C ASP A 183 -4.57 12.39 20.08
N VAL A 184 -4.14 12.03 18.88
CA VAL A 184 -4.51 12.72 17.64
C VAL A 184 -5.88 12.24 17.18
N GLN A 185 -6.77 13.17 16.87
CA GLN A 185 -8.04 12.86 16.23
C GLN A 185 -7.80 12.54 14.74
N PRO A 186 -8.28 11.41 14.22
CA PRO A 186 -8.12 11.10 12.81
C PRO A 186 -8.82 12.13 11.92
N ASP A 187 -8.42 12.16 10.67
CA ASP A 187 -9.24 12.71 9.59
C ASP A 187 -10.23 11.60 9.16
N ASP A 188 -11.50 11.76 9.53
CA ASP A 188 -12.53 10.73 9.29
C ASP A 188 -12.75 10.46 7.80
N GLU A 189 -12.65 11.49 6.95
CA GLU A 189 -12.78 11.33 5.50
C GLU A 189 -11.61 10.52 4.94
N ALA A 190 -10.39 10.85 5.38
CA ALA A 190 -9.20 10.09 5.00
C ALA A 190 -9.26 8.64 5.50
N MET A 191 -9.72 8.42 6.74
CA MET A 191 -9.83 7.08 7.33
C MET A 191 -10.77 6.19 6.50
N ASN A 192 -11.98 6.70 6.21
CA ASN A 192 -12.96 5.99 5.39
C ASN A 192 -12.44 5.72 3.97
N CYS A 193 -11.71 6.68 3.38
CA CYS A 193 -11.09 6.54 2.08
C CYS A 193 -10.04 5.41 2.09
N TYR A 194 -9.12 5.40 3.06
CA TYR A 194 -8.11 4.35 3.20
C TYR A 194 -8.73 2.98 3.46
N LEU A 195 -9.71 2.88 4.36
CA LEU A 195 -10.39 1.63 4.64
C LEU A 195 -11.08 1.07 3.39
N SER A 196 -11.81 1.93 2.65
CA SER A 196 -12.45 1.53 1.40
C SER A 196 -11.44 1.06 0.34
N LEU A 197 -10.28 1.68 0.25
CA LEU A 197 -9.20 1.25 -0.64
C LEU A 197 -8.65 -0.14 -0.25
N LEU A 198 -8.41 -0.37 1.04
CA LEU A 198 -7.93 -1.66 1.54
C LEU A 198 -8.95 -2.78 1.29
N GLN A 199 -10.21 -2.54 1.65
CA GLN A 199 -11.32 -3.48 1.40
C GLN A 199 -11.55 -3.71 -0.10
N GLY A 200 -11.41 -2.68 -0.92
CA GLY A 200 -11.52 -2.77 -2.38
C GLY A 200 -10.42 -3.64 -2.97
N CYS A 201 -9.16 -3.43 -2.56
CA CYS A 201 -8.03 -4.25 -2.99
C CYS A 201 -8.21 -5.72 -2.59
N TRP A 202 -8.68 -5.97 -1.37
CA TRP A 202 -9.00 -7.31 -0.90
C TRP A 202 -10.09 -7.97 -1.74
N THR A 203 -11.19 -7.25 -1.98
CA THR A 203 -12.35 -7.76 -2.73
C THR A 203 -11.99 -8.04 -4.19
N GLU A 204 -11.21 -7.18 -4.84
CA GLU A 204 -10.78 -7.38 -6.23
C GLU A 204 -9.98 -8.67 -6.42
N ARG A 205 -9.13 -9.01 -5.44
CA ARG A 205 -8.28 -10.20 -5.49
C ARG A 205 -9.00 -11.48 -5.05
N THR A 206 -9.72 -11.42 -3.94
CA THR A 206 -10.30 -12.62 -3.31
C THR A 206 -11.74 -12.90 -3.75
N GLY A 207 -12.44 -11.90 -4.29
CA GLY A 207 -13.88 -11.94 -4.52
C GLY A 207 -14.72 -11.86 -3.24
N GLU A 208 -14.10 -11.70 -2.07
CA GLU A 208 -14.76 -11.64 -0.77
C GLU A 208 -15.07 -10.19 -0.40
N THR A 209 -16.35 -9.87 -0.24
CA THR A 209 -16.75 -8.59 0.35
C THR A 209 -16.61 -8.67 1.87
N ILE A 210 -15.79 -7.80 2.42
CA ILE A 210 -15.72 -7.57 3.87
C ILE A 210 -17.01 -6.84 4.27
N ALA A 211 -17.77 -7.42 5.18
CA ALA A 211 -19.02 -6.83 5.65
C ALA A 211 -18.71 -5.60 6.52
N VAL A 212 -19.10 -4.42 6.02
CA VAL A 212 -19.08 -3.14 6.75
C VAL A 212 -20.15 -3.12 7.83
#